data_AF-A0A497E878-F1
#
_entry.id   AF-A0A497E878-F1
#
_cell.length_a   1.000
_cell.length_b   1.000
_cell.length_c   1.000
_cell.angle_alpha   90.00
_cell.angle_beta   90.00
_cell.angle_gamma   90.00
#
_symmetry.space_group_name_H-M   'P 1'
#
loop_
_entity.id
_entity.type
_entity.pdbx_description
1 polymer ?
#
loop_
_entity_poly.entity_id
_entity_poly.type
_entity_poly.pdbx_seq_one_letter_code
_entity_poly.pdbx_strand_id
1 'polypeptide(L)'
;MRPIARSGRPSKIYPMKRFNGRQHIDLGNIGPFGGMFVPYNLPDYYRNGDPDQAARLEMDKSMMGMMYGWMFKLYMLDRFMSYMDIDGWNLDSFEDVKAGQNTEPRWVPTDAKLEISHAIRLEGALSCDDCHGPQGVMDWQELGYTEEEIAGLSRPR
;
A
#
# COMPACT_ATOMS: atom_id res chain seq x y z
N MET A 1 -8.33 -10.02 -20.91
CA MET A 1 -6.89 -10.27 -20.60
C MET A 1 -6.10 -9.00 -20.91
N ARG A 2 -5.43 -8.38 -19.91
CA ARG A 2 -4.68 -7.12 -20.10
C ARG A 2 -3.53 -7.30 -21.11
N PRO A 3 -3.14 -6.27 -21.89
CA PRO A 3 -2.15 -6.37 -22.97
C PRO A 3 -0.80 -7.00 -22.57
N ILE A 4 -0.33 -6.78 -21.34
CA ILE A 4 0.96 -7.28 -20.85
C ILE A 4 0.98 -8.80 -20.61
N ALA A 5 -0.19 -9.42 -20.40
CA ALA A 5 -0.29 -10.88 -20.28
C ALA A 5 -0.12 -11.58 -21.64
N ARG A 6 -0.29 -10.85 -22.75
CA ARG A 6 -0.13 -11.38 -24.12
C ARG A 6 1.33 -11.40 -24.60
N SER A 7 2.27 -10.77 -23.90
CA SER A 7 3.69 -10.69 -24.29
C SER A 7 4.56 -11.86 -23.80
N GLY A 8 3.96 -12.97 -23.37
CA GLY A 8 4.66 -14.24 -23.20
C GLY A 8 5.32 -14.48 -21.84
N ARG A 9 5.10 -13.61 -20.84
CA ARG A 9 5.36 -13.95 -19.44
C ARG A 9 4.02 -14.23 -18.74
N PRO A 10 3.56 -15.49 -18.68
CA PRO A 10 2.36 -15.80 -17.91
C PRO A 10 2.63 -15.47 -16.43
N SER A 11 1.72 -14.74 -15.82
CA SER A 11 1.74 -14.50 -14.37
C SER A 11 1.80 -15.84 -13.64
N LYS A 12 2.63 -15.94 -12.61
CA LYS A 12 2.71 -17.10 -11.71
C LYS A 12 2.25 -16.70 -10.32
N ILE A 13 1.99 -17.70 -9.49
CA ILE A 13 1.69 -17.53 -8.07
C ILE A 13 3.00 -17.26 -7.34
N TYR A 14 3.05 -16.16 -6.58
CA TYR A 14 4.20 -15.78 -5.77
C TYR A 14 3.75 -15.50 -4.33
N PRO A 15 4.56 -15.88 -3.33
CA PRO A 15 4.31 -15.52 -1.95
C PRO A 15 4.56 -14.02 -1.74
N MET A 16 3.60 -13.35 -1.12
CA MET A 16 3.65 -11.93 -0.82
C MET A 16 3.38 -11.72 0.67
N LYS A 17 4.23 -10.94 1.35
CA LYS A 17 3.92 -10.45 2.70
C LYS A 17 2.99 -9.25 2.57
N ARG A 18 1.79 -9.36 3.14
CA ARG A 18 0.84 -8.26 3.24
C ARG A 18 1.22 -7.37 4.43
N PHE A 19 1.18 -6.07 4.22
CA PHE A 19 1.37 -5.05 5.23
C PHE A 19 0.18 -4.12 5.19
N ASN A 20 -0.43 -3.91 6.34
CA ASN A 20 -1.44 -2.89 6.53
C ASN A 20 -1.14 -2.15 7.83
N GLY A 21 -1.57 -0.90 7.90
CA GLY A 21 -1.36 -0.03 9.02
C GLY A 21 -2.37 1.11 9.00
N ARG A 22 -2.46 1.78 10.14
CA ARG A 22 -3.21 3.03 10.26
C ARG A 22 -2.23 4.18 10.21
N GLN A 23 -2.45 5.12 9.30
CA GLN A 23 -1.55 6.27 9.09
C GLN A 23 -2.37 7.54 8.89
N HIS A 24 -1.84 8.68 9.36
CA HIS A 24 -2.40 9.99 9.05
C HIS A 24 -2.37 10.25 7.55
N ILE A 25 -3.54 10.58 7.00
CA ILE A 25 -3.72 10.89 5.59
C ILE A 25 -4.22 12.32 5.46
N ASP A 26 -3.55 13.10 4.61
CA ASP A 26 -4.06 14.37 4.09
C ASP A 26 -5.22 14.09 3.13
N LEU A 27 -6.42 14.48 3.55
CA LEU A 27 -7.66 14.29 2.80
C LEU A 27 -7.90 15.37 1.74
N GLY A 28 -7.11 16.46 1.77
CA GLY A 28 -7.14 17.53 0.77
C GLY A 28 -6.40 17.17 -0.52
N ASN A 29 -5.59 16.10 -0.49
CA ASN A 29 -4.93 15.51 -1.64
C ASN A 29 -5.38 14.07 -1.85
N ILE A 30 -6.02 13.75 -2.97
CA ILE A 30 -6.30 12.37 -3.35
C ILE A 30 -5.02 11.80 -3.97
N GLY A 31 -4.14 11.23 -3.15
CA GLY A 31 -3.03 10.40 -3.61
C GLY A 31 -3.51 9.03 -4.10
N PRO A 32 -2.63 8.20 -4.68
CA PRO A 32 -2.97 6.87 -5.21
C PRO A 32 -3.46 5.86 -4.17
N PHE A 33 -3.31 6.19 -2.89
CA PHE A 33 -3.72 5.37 -1.76
C PHE A 33 -4.93 5.98 -1.03
N GLY A 34 -5.75 6.80 -1.69
CA GLY A 34 -6.91 7.46 -1.08
C GLY A 34 -6.58 8.72 -0.28
N GLY A 35 -5.29 9.09 -0.23
CA GLY A 35 -4.80 10.41 0.14
C GLY A 35 -3.27 10.46 0.25
N MET A 36 -2.69 11.59 0.66
CA MET A 36 -1.24 11.66 0.91
C MET A 36 -0.88 11.21 2.33
N PHE A 37 0.09 10.32 2.47
CA PHE A 37 0.59 9.91 3.78
C PHE A 37 1.36 11.05 4.46
N VAL A 38 0.93 11.39 5.67
CA VAL A 38 1.62 12.35 6.52
C VAL A 38 2.69 11.59 7.31
N PRO A 39 3.96 12.02 7.25
CA PRO A 39 5.03 11.42 8.05
C PRO A 39 4.90 11.80 9.52
N TYR A 40 5.59 11.05 10.38
CA TYR A 40 5.61 11.31 11.83
C TYR A 40 6.99 11.72 12.30
N ASN A 41 7.03 12.64 13.26
CA ASN A 41 8.19 12.87 14.08
C ASN A 41 8.36 11.69 15.05
N LEU A 42 9.09 10.65 14.64
CA LEU A 42 9.29 9.43 15.44
C LEU A 42 9.84 9.70 16.84
N PRO A 43 10.84 10.58 17.04
CA PRO A 43 11.31 10.92 18.39
C PRO A 43 10.21 11.47 19.30
N ASP A 44 9.33 12.32 18.77
CA ASP A 44 8.21 12.89 19.54
C ASP A 44 7.15 11.83 19.84
N TYR A 45 6.76 11.05 18.82
CA TYR A 45 5.81 9.95 18.98
C TYR A 45 6.25 8.94 20.04
N TYR A 46 7.52 8.54 20.05
CA TYR A 46 8.02 7.61 21.06
C TYR A 46 8.14 8.21 22.46
N ARG A 47 8.28 9.53 22.59
CA ARG A 47 8.39 10.20 23.88
C ARG A 47 7.01 10.44 24.51
N ASN A 48 6.06 10.90 23.72
CA ASN A 48 4.78 11.42 24.21
C ASN A 48 3.61 10.47 23.91
N GLY A 49 3.74 9.58 22.93
CA GLY A 49 2.67 8.68 22.49
C GLY A 49 1.52 9.37 21.76
N ASP A 50 1.67 10.64 21.35
CA ASP A 50 0.65 11.42 20.65
C ASP A 50 0.91 11.44 19.13
N PRO A 51 0.16 10.66 18.33
CA PRO A 51 0.36 10.61 16.88
C PRO A 51 -0.09 11.90 16.16
N ASP A 52 -1.06 12.64 16.70
CA ASP A 52 -1.58 13.86 16.07
C ASP A 52 -0.58 15.00 16.23
N GLN A 53 0.02 15.10 17.43
CA GLN A 53 1.15 15.99 17.67
C GLN A 53 2.34 15.63 16.78
N ALA A 54 2.73 14.36 16.75
CA ALA A 54 3.90 13.92 15.99
C ALA A 54 3.75 14.14 14.47
N ALA A 55 2.54 14.02 13.92
CA ALA A 55 2.26 14.34 12.52
C ALA A 55 2.40 15.85 12.24
N ARG A 56 1.78 16.70 13.09
CA ARG A 56 1.86 18.16 12.95
C ARG A 56 3.29 18.69 13.07
N LEU A 57 4.05 18.21 14.06
CA LEU A 57 5.45 18.60 14.26
C LEU A 57 6.35 18.22 13.09
N GLU A 58 6.03 17.14 12.37
CA GLU A 58 6.81 16.75 11.20
C GLU A 58 6.63 17.73 10.03
N MET A 59 5.45 18.34 9.92
CA MET A 59 5.14 19.35 8.89
C MET A 59 5.96 20.63 9.00
N ASP A 60 6.55 20.91 10.18
CA ASP A 60 7.43 22.08 10.38
C ASP A 60 8.80 21.93 9.70
N LYS A 61 9.15 20.74 9.21
CA LYS A 61 10.43 20.54 8.51
C LYS A 61 10.40 21.19 7.13
N SER A 62 11.52 21.83 6.76
CA SER A 62 11.68 22.52 5.47
C SER A 62 11.43 21.62 4.25
N MET A 63 11.71 20.32 4.36
CA MET A 63 11.42 19.33 3.33
C MET A 63 9.92 19.21 3.04
N MET A 64 9.05 19.32 4.05
CA MET A 64 7.60 19.26 3.85
C MET A 64 7.10 20.48 3.09
N GLY A 65 7.59 21.68 3.44
CA GLY A 65 7.30 22.90 2.68
C GLY A 65 7.81 22.83 1.23
N MET A 66 8.93 22.14 0.97
CA MET A 66 9.41 21.90 -0.39
C MET A 66 8.51 20.91 -1.14
N MET A 67 8.04 19.83 -0.49
CA MET A 67 7.17 18.80 -1.09
C MET A 67 5.80 19.37 -1.48
N TYR A 68 5.26 20.27 -0.65
CA TYR A 68 4.06 21.06 -0.95
C TYR A 68 4.39 22.38 -1.69
N GLY A 69 5.58 22.47 -2.29
CA GLY A 69 6.03 23.64 -3.02
C GLY A 69 5.74 23.56 -4.52
N TRP A 70 5.66 24.74 -5.15
CA TRP A 70 5.41 24.89 -6.59
C TRP A 70 6.35 24.06 -7.48
N MET A 71 7.65 24.06 -7.17
CA MET A 71 8.64 23.33 -7.94
C MET A 71 8.42 21.82 -7.90
N PHE A 72 8.02 21.27 -6.75
CA PHE A 72 7.78 19.84 -6.58
C PHE A 72 6.49 19.41 -7.28
N LYS A 73 5.45 20.25 -7.24
CA LYS A 73 4.20 20.06 -7.99
C LYS A 73 4.45 19.90 -9.49
N LEU A 74 5.10 20.90 -10.11
CA LEU A 74 5.26 20.91 -11.56
C LEU A 74 6.15 19.79 -12.09
N TYR A 75 7.29 19.57 -11.45
CA TYR A 75 8.30 18.67 -11.99
C TYR A 75 8.11 17.20 -11.60
N MET A 76 7.37 16.93 -10.52
CA MET A 76 7.26 15.59 -9.97
C MET A 76 5.82 15.15 -9.76
N LEU A 77 5.03 15.90 -9.00
CA LEU A 77 3.73 15.40 -8.56
C LEU A 77 2.65 15.44 -9.63
N ASP A 78 2.46 16.53 -10.37
CA ASP A 78 1.38 16.56 -11.38
C ASP A 78 1.64 15.51 -12.48
N ARG A 79 2.89 15.34 -12.91
CA ARG A 79 3.27 14.28 -13.85
C ARG A 79 3.04 12.89 -13.25
N PHE A 80 3.46 12.66 -12.00
CA PHE A 80 3.24 11.38 -11.33
C PHE A 80 1.73 11.07 -11.13
N MET A 81 0.95 12.05 -10.71
CA MET A 81 -0.50 11.96 -10.51
C MET A 81 -1.24 11.66 -11.81
N SER A 82 -0.82 12.26 -12.93
CA SER A 82 -1.41 11.96 -14.25
C SER A 82 -1.26 10.50 -14.69
N TYR A 83 -0.18 9.80 -14.27
CA TYR A 83 -0.05 8.36 -14.54
C TYR A 83 -1.08 7.52 -13.79
N MET A 84 -1.74 8.12 -12.80
CA MET A 84 -2.69 7.49 -11.89
C MET A 84 -4.10 8.06 -12.06
N ASP A 85 -4.35 8.82 -13.13
CA ASP A 85 -5.65 9.40 -13.48
C ASP A 85 -6.20 10.37 -12.41
N ILE A 86 -5.31 11.17 -11.82
CA ILE A 86 -5.61 12.20 -10.83
C ILE A 86 -5.27 13.58 -11.41
N ASP A 87 -6.21 14.53 -11.31
CA ASP A 87 -6.13 15.86 -11.95
C ASP A 87 -4.94 16.72 -11.53
N GLY A 88 -4.40 16.51 -10.31
CA GLY A 88 -3.17 17.14 -9.87
C GLY A 88 -3.04 17.25 -8.36
N TRP A 89 -1.93 17.86 -7.94
CA TRP A 89 -1.61 18.06 -6.52
C TRP A 89 -2.18 19.37 -5.96
N ASN A 90 -2.86 19.32 -4.82
CA ASN A 90 -3.41 20.46 -4.10
C ASN A 90 -2.36 21.05 -3.12
N LEU A 91 -1.82 22.22 -3.46
CA LEU A 91 -0.85 22.94 -2.62
C LEU A 91 -1.50 23.61 -1.41
N ASP A 92 -2.77 23.98 -1.51
CA ASP A 92 -3.47 24.77 -0.49
C ASP A 92 -3.73 23.95 0.78
N SER A 93 -3.64 22.61 0.68
CA SER A 93 -3.75 21.69 1.81
C SER A 93 -2.61 21.78 2.82
N PHE A 94 -1.46 22.37 2.49
CA PHE A 94 -0.28 22.32 3.36
C PHE A 94 -0.52 22.95 4.73
N GLU A 95 -1.12 24.14 4.77
CA GLU A 95 -1.41 24.84 6.03
C GLU A 95 -2.46 24.11 6.86
N ASP A 96 -3.45 23.49 6.21
CA ASP A 96 -4.43 22.63 6.86
C ASP A 96 -3.74 21.42 7.53
N VAL A 97 -2.91 20.68 6.77
CA VAL A 97 -2.19 19.51 7.27
C VAL A 97 -1.26 19.88 8.42
N LYS A 98 -0.57 21.02 8.32
CA LYS A 98 0.28 21.55 9.37
C LYS A 98 -0.51 21.90 10.65
N ALA A 99 -1.72 22.43 10.49
CA ALA A 99 -2.63 22.69 11.59
C ALA A 99 -3.31 21.42 12.14
N GLY A 100 -3.16 20.27 11.47
CA GLY A 100 -3.87 19.02 11.77
C GLY A 100 -5.34 19.03 11.33
N GLN A 101 -5.70 19.90 10.39
CA GLN A 101 -7.01 19.98 9.78
C GLN A 101 -7.05 19.12 8.53
N ASN A 102 -8.20 18.49 8.25
CA ASN A 102 -8.36 17.58 7.11
C ASN A 102 -7.31 16.45 7.07
N THR A 103 -6.74 16.10 8.23
CA THR A 103 -5.84 14.98 8.43
C THR A 103 -6.43 14.02 9.43
N GLU A 104 -6.56 12.75 9.06
CA GLU A 104 -7.03 11.75 10.01
C GLU A 104 -6.32 10.41 9.82
N PRO A 105 -6.18 9.61 10.88
CA PRO A 105 -5.55 8.32 10.78
C PRO A 105 -6.55 7.33 10.17
N ARG A 106 -6.26 6.87 8.94
CA ARG A 106 -7.06 5.86 8.22
C ARG A 106 -6.27 4.57 8.05
N TRP A 107 -6.98 3.46 7.95
CA TRP A 107 -6.39 2.22 7.43
C TRP A 107 -6.01 2.46 5.96
N VAL A 108 -4.85 1.96 5.55
CA VAL A 108 -4.45 2.06 4.15
C VAL A 108 -5.48 1.30 3.31
N PRO A 109 -6.09 1.94 2.29
CA PRO A 109 -7.18 1.32 1.51
C PRO A 109 -6.76 0.05 0.77
N THR A 110 -5.46 -0.07 0.45
CA THR A 110 -4.88 -1.24 -0.20
C THR A 110 -3.68 -1.74 0.60
N ASP A 111 -3.65 -3.05 0.88
CA ASP A 111 -2.49 -3.67 1.51
C ASP A 111 -1.24 -3.42 0.66
N ALA A 112 -0.19 -2.88 1.27
CA ALA A 112 1.13 -2.93 0.66
C ALA A 112 1.59 -4.39 0.64
N LYS A 113 2.10 -4.84 -0.50
CA LYS A 113 2.57 -6.22 -0.69
C LYS A 113 4.06 -6.20 -1.05
N LEU A 114 4.85 -6.98 -0.32
CA LEU A 114 6.27 -7.20 -0.64
C LEU A 114 6.48 -8.67 -0.99
N GLU A 115 7.16 -8.93 -2.09
CA GLU A 115 7.52 -10.29 -2.50
C GLU A 115 8.49 -10.93 -1.49
N ILE A 116 8.22 -12.18 -1.14
CA ILE A 116 9.12 -12.99 -0.32
C ILE A 116 10.07 -13.74 -1.24
N SER A 117 11.30 -13.24 -1.35
CA SER A 117 12.34 -13.78 -2.25
C SER A 117 13.55 -14.39 -1.54
N HIS A 118 13.57 -14.37 -0.20
CA HIS A 118 14.65 -14.89 0.64
C HIS A 118 14.11 -15.90 1.67
N ALA A 119 15.01 -16.52 2.46
CA ALA A 119 14.69 -17.56 3.45
C ALA A 119 14.10 -18.85 2.85
N ILE A 120 14.68 -19.28 1.71
CA ILE A 120 14.33 -20.55 1.07
C ILE A 120 14.77 -21.71 1.97
N ARG A 121 13.85 -22.65 2.24
CA ARG A 121 14.09 -23.85 3.05
C ARG A 121 13.70 -25.11 2.30
N LEU A 122 14.47 -26.18 2.49
CA LEU A 122 14.13 -27.51 1.99
C LEU A 122 13.17 -28.22 2.96
N GLU A 123 13.53 -28.24 4.24
CA GLU A 123 12.67 -28.78 5.29
C GLU A 123 11.48 -27.83 5.52
N GLY A 124 10.26 -28.38 5.50
CA GLY A 124 9.02 -27.59 5.57
C GLY A 124 8.69 -26.83 4.28
N ALA A 125 9.22 -27.27 3.13
CA ALA A 125 8.70 -26.87 1.83
C ALA A 125 7.27 -27.40 1.65
N LEU A 126 6.41 -26.59 1.02
CA LEU A 126 5.02 -26.98 0.78
C LEU A 126 4.96 -28.22 -0.11
N SER A 127 4.17 -29.19 0.34
CA SER A 127 3.82 -30.43 -0.35
C SER A 127 2.43 -30.33 -0.97
N CYS A 128 1.97 -31.41 -1.60
CA CYS A 128 0.64 -31.45 -2.23
C CYS A 128 -0.46 -31.11 -1.21
N ASP A 129 -0.43 -31.69 -0.01
CA ASP A 129 -1.46 -31.51 1.02
C ASP A 129 -1.39 -30.16 1.72
N ASP A 130 -0.30 -29.41 1.59
CA ASP A 130 -0.23 -28.05 2.12
C ASP A 130 -1.01 -27.07 1.24
N CYS A 131 -1.14 -27.37 -0.07
CA CYS A 131 -1.92 -26.57 -1.01
C CYS A 131 -3.33 -27.14 -1.22
N HIS A 132 -3.46 -28.46 -1.23
CA HIS A 132 -4.69 -29.19 -1.51
C HIS A 132 -5.39 -29.64 -0.24
N GLY A 133 -6.72 -29.70 -0.27
CA GLY A 133 -7.52 -30.04 0.90
C GLY A 133 -8.22 -28.83 1.53
N PRO A 134 -9.10 -29.06 2.52
CA PRO A 134 -9.95 -28.02 3.10
C PRO A 134 -9.19 -26.98 3.93
N GLN A 135 -7.92 -27.27 4.28
CA GLN A 135 -7.04 -26.38 5.06
C GLN A 135 -5.80 -25.95 4.27
N GLY A 136 -5.84 -26.08 2.94
CA GLY A 136 -4.74 -25.66 2.07
C GLY A 136 -4.44 -24.17 2.18
N VAL A 137 -3.18 -23.79 1.97
CA VAL A 137 -2.70 -22.39 2.09
C VAL A 137 -3.21 -21.45 0.98
N MET A 138 -3.90 -21.99 -0.02
CA MET A 138 -4.27 -21.30 -1.25
C MET A 138 -5.74 -20.85 -1.21
N ASP A 139 -5.97 -19.54 -1.31
CA ASP A 139 -7.31 -19.01 -1.59
C ASP A 139 -7.59 -19.10 -3.10
N TRP A 140 -8.10 -20.26 -3.53
CA TRP A 140 -8.37 -20.54 -4.93
C TRP A 140 -9.40 -19.58 -5.54
N GLN A 141 -10.35 -19.09 -4.74
CA GLN A 141 -11.36 -18.14 -5.20
C GLN A 141 -10.74 -16.76 -5.46
N GLU A 142 -9.91 -16.24 -4.53
CA GLU A 142 -9.19 -14.97 -4.71
C GLU A 142 -8.22 -15.03 -5.91
N LEU A 143 -7.67 -16.22 -6.19
CA LEU A 143 -6.81 -16.48 -7.35
C LEU A 143 -7.58 -16.59 -8.69
N GLY A 144 -8.91 -16.65 -8.65
CA GLY A 144 -9.77 -16.65 -9.84
C GLY A 144 -10.00 -18.03 -10.47
N TYR A 145 -9.82 -19.11 -9.72
CA TYR A 145 -10.21 -20.46 -10.16
C TYR A 145 -11.74 -20.60 -10.17
N THR A 146 -12.25 -21.46 -11.05
CA THR A 146 -13.69 -21.78 -11.15
C THR A 146 -14.16 -22.69 -10.02
N GLU A 147 -15.46 -22.69 -9.72
CA GLU A 147 -16.03 -23.55 -8.66
C GLU A 147 -15.73 -25.04 -8.89
N GLU A 148 -15.74 -25.50 -10.14
CA GLU A 148 -15.40 -26.87 -10.51
C GLU A 148 -13.94 -27.20 -10.19
N GLU A 149 -13.01 -26.30 -10.56
CA GLU A 149 -11.59 -26.46 -10.24
C GLU A 149 -11.36 -26.45 -8.73
N ILE A 150 -11.98 -25.53 -8.00
CA ILE A 150 -11.88 -25.42 -6.55
C ILE A 150 -12.33 -26.72 -5.87
N ALA A 151 -13.43 -27.32 -6.32
CA ALA A 151 -13.95 -28.58 -5.78
C ALA A 151 -12.98 -29.76 -5.98
N GLY A 152 -12.17 -29.74 -7.04
CA GLY A 152 -11.10 -30.71 -7.28
C GLY A 152 -9.83 -30.40 -6.48
N LEU A 153 -9.45 -29.14 -6.40
CA LEU A 153 -8.23 -28.67 -5.71
C LEU A 153 -8.34 -28.75 -4.19
N SER A 154 -9.55 -28.64 -3.63
CA SER A 154 -9.80 -28.66 -2.19
C SER A 154 -9.93 -30.08 -1.61
N ARG A 155 -9.55 -31.12 -2.36
CA ARG A 155 -9.50 -32.51 -1.90
C ARG A 155 -8.06 -32.89 -1.52
N PRO A 156 -7.84 -33.68 -0.45
CA PRO A 156 -6.51 -34.21 -0.11
C PRO A 156 -5.88 -34.98 -1.27
N ARG A 157 -4.54 -35.00 -1.37
CA ARG A 157 -3.80 -35.58 -2.49
C ARG A 157 -3.02 -36.84 -2.12
#